data_AF-A0A485JAX6-F1
#
_entry.id   AF-A0A485JAX6-F1
#
_cell.length_a   1.000
_cell.length_b   1.000
_cell.length_c   1.000
_cell.angle_alpha   90.00
_cell.angle_beta   90.00
_cell.angle_gamma   90.00
#
_symmetry.space_group_name_H-M   'P 1'
#
loop_
_entity.id
_entity.type
_entity.pdbx_description
1 polymer ?
#
loop_
_entity_poly.entity_id
_entity_poly.type
_entity_poly.pdbx_seq_one_letter_code
_entity_poly.pdbx_strand_id
1 'polypeptide(L)' 'MSGHIKAENCTHIALIERKFMGMDTASILFFNKEGSAMLKIFLGRDDHRQLLSEQVSAFHALAASLKEHA' A
#
# COMPACT_ATOMS: atom_id res chain seq x y z
N MET A 1 -1.95 -11.47 14.25
CA MET A 1 -2.95 -10.66 13.50
C MET A 1 -4.09 -11.58 13.09
N SER A 2 -5.34 -11.25 13.38
CA SER A 2 -6.53 -12.06 13.09
C SER A 2 -7.76 -11.14 12.93
N GLY A 3 -8.82 -11.61 12.29
CA GLY A 3 -10.07 -10.87 12.09
C GLY A 3 -10.69 -11.12 10.71
N HIS A 4 -11.68 -10.31 10.36
CA HIS A 4 -12.39 -10.39 9.08
C HIS A 4 -12.44 -9.01 8.41
N ILE A 5 -12.27 -8.99 7.09
CA ILE A 5 -12.41 -7.79 6.26
C ILE A 5 -13.65 -8.00 5.38
N LYS A 6 -14.55 -7.02 5.39
CA LYS A 6 -15.69 -6.98 4.47
C LYS A 6 -15.22 -6.48 3.09
N ALA A 7 -14.56 -7.35 2.33
CA ALA A 7 -13.85 -6.99 1.10
C ALA A 7 -14.78 -6.37 0.04
N GLU A 8 -16.04 -6.77 0.00
CA GLU A 8 -17.06 -6.21 -0.88
C GLU A 8 -17.38 -4.73 -0.60
N ASN A 9 -17.03 -4.21 0.58
CA ASN A 9 -17.11 -2.78 0.86
C ASN A 9 -15.91 -1.99 0.29
N CYS A 10 -14.84 -2.66 -0.14
CA CYS A 10 -13.67 -2.03 -0.73
C CYS A 10 -13.95 -1.72 -2.20
N THR A 11 -13.98 -0.44 -2.56
CA THR A 11 -14.30 0.00 -3.93
C THR A 11 -13.07 0.48 -4.70
N HIS A 12 -12.02 0.90 -3.98
CA HIS A 12 -10.78 1.39 -4.59
C HIS A 12 -9.59 0.90 -3.79
N ILE A 13 -8.49 0.63 -4.49
CA ILE A 13 -7.19 0.33 -3.90
C ILE A 13 -6.17 1.28 -4.52
N ALA A 14 -5.35 1.92 -3.71
CA ALA A 14 -4.27 2.78 -4.18
C ALA A 14 -2.90 2.31 -3.67
N LEU A 15 -1.93 2.29 -4.58
CA LEU A 15 -0.52 2.12 -4.28
C LEU A 15 0.11 3.52 -4.26
N ILE A 16 0.62 3.95 -3.10
CA ILE A 16 1.12 5.32 -2.89
C ILE A 16 2.54 5.29 -2.36
N GLU A 17 3.43 5.98 -3.07
CA GLU A 17 4.76 6.36 -2.59
C GLU A 17 4.83 7.85 -2.33
N ARG A 18 5.37 8.24 -1.16
CA ARG A 18 5.59 9.65 -0.81
C ARG A 18 6.62 9.78 0.30
N LYS A 19 7.13 11.00 0.50
CA LYS A 19 7.79 11.38 1.75
C LYS A 19 6.77 11.72 2.84
N PHE A 20 6.98 11.20 4.05
CA PHE A 20 6.23 11.56 5.24
C PHE A 20 7.20 11.87 6.38
N MET A 21 7.18 13.09 6.90
CA MET A 21 8.16 13.60 7.87
C MET A 21 9.61 13.37 7.42
N GLY A 22 9.88 13.57 6.13
CA GLY A 22 11.21 13.40 5.52
C GLY A 22 11.58 11.97 5.12
N MET A 23 10.84 10.94 5.57
CA MET A 23 11.14 9.54 5.26
C MET A 23 10.33 9.04 4.05
N ASP A 24 10.97 8.27 3.18
CA ASP A 24 10.27 7.59 2.08
C ASP A 24 9.32 6.53 2.62
N THR A 25 8.09 6.51 2.11
CA THR A 25 7.04 5.57 2.48
C THR A 25 6.41 4.99 1.23
N ALA A 26 6.07 3.70 1.27
CA ALA A 26 5.30 3.00 0.27
C ALA A 26 4.15 2.29 0.99
N SER A 27 2.92 2.46 0.48
CA SER A 27 1.72 1.95 1.14
C SER A 27 0.63 1.52 0.17
N ILE A 28 -0.17 0.55 0.61
CA ILE A 28 -1.39 0.10 -0.06
C ILE A 28 -2.58 0.54 0.79
N LEU A 29 -3.46 1.36 0.22
CA LEU A 29 -4.67 1.86 0.87
C LEU A 29 -5.90 1.20 0.25
N PHE A 30 -6.77 0.68 1.10
CA PHE A 30 -8.07 0.12 0.74
C PHE A 30 -9.15 1.12 1.15
N PHE A 31 -10.03 1.51 0.23
CA PHE A 31 -11.03 2.54 0.45
C PHE A 31 -12.46 1.99 0.41
N ASN A 32 -13.29 2.45 1.34
CA ASN A 32 -14.73 2.19 1.30
C ASN A 32 -15.42 3.04 0.21
N LYS A 33 -16.72 2.80 -0.01
CA LYS A 33 -17.53 3.55 -0.99
C LYS A 33 -17.66 5.05 -0.68
N GLU A 34 -17.43 5.45 0.56
CA GLU A 34 -17.37 6.86 0.99
C GLU A 34 -16.00 7.50 0.74
N GLY A 35 -15.03 6.79 0.17
CA GLY A 35 -13.68 7.28 -0.12
C GLY A 35 -12.76 7.36 1.11
N SER A 36 -13.18 6.81 2.26
CA SER A 36 -12.36 6.72 3.47
C SER A 36 -11.54 5.43 3.50
N ALA A 37 -10.31 5.51 4.01
CA ALA A 37 -9.45 4.33 4.11
C ALA A 37 -9.94 3.38 5.21
N MET A 38 -10.26 2.13 4.84
CA MET A 38 -10.63 1.06 5.78
C MET A 38 -9.43 0.25 6.28
N LEU A 39 -8.37 0.17 5.48
CA LEU A 39 -7.13 -0.54 5.82
C LEU A 39 -5.95 0.13 5.12
N LYS A 40 -4.78 0.13 5.78
CA LYS A 40 -3.51 0.58 5.20
C LYS A 40 -2.44 -0.46 5.50
N ILE A 41 -1.68 -0.84 4.49
CA ILE A 41 -0.49 -1.68 4.62
C ILE A 41 0.71 -0.83 4.23
N PHE A 42 1.72 -0.76 5.09
CA PHE A 42 2.99 -0.10 4.80
C PHE A 42 4.08 -1.15 4.58
N LEU A 43 5.00 -0.88 3.67
CA LEU A 43 6.17 -1.73 3.52
C LEU A 43 7.04 -1.70 4.78
N GLY A 44 7.73 -2.81 5.03
CA GLY A 44 8.66 -2.94 6.14
C GLY A 44 9.89 -2.05 5.99
N ARG A 45 10.60 -1.88 7.09
CA ARG A 45 11.89 -1.19 7.13
C ARG A 45 12.95 -2.11 7.71
N ASP A 46 14.19 -1.85 7.32
CA ASP A 46 15.36 -2.41 7.97
C ASP A 46 15.66 -1.71 9.31
N ASP A 47 16.71 -2.19 9.99
CA ASP A 47 17.19 -1.63 11.25
C ASP A 47 17.72 -0.18 11.13
N HIS A 48 18.03 0.26 9.90
CA HIS A 48 18.44 1.64 9.58
C HIS A 48 17.27 2.54 9.21
N ARG A 49 16.02 2.04 9.33
CA ARG A 49 14.77 2.73 8.98
C ARG A 49 14.64 3.05 7.49
N GLN A 50 15.34 2.35 6.61
CA GLN A 50 15.12 2.42 5.16
C GLN A 50 14.07 1.40 4.74
N LEU A 51 13.33 1.68 3.66
CA LEU A 51 12.40 0.69 3.10
C LEU A 51 13.18 -0.52 2.60
N LEU A 52 12.64 -1.72 2.82
CA LEU A 52 13.24 -2.95 2.32
C LEU A 52 13.21 -2.96 0.78
N SER A 53 14.38 -2.89 0.14
CA SER A 53 14.53 -2.74 -1.32
C SER A 53 13.83 -3.84 -2.12
N GLU A 54 13.80 -5.07 -1.59
CA GLU A 54 13.08 -6.19 -2.21
C GLU A 54 11.56 -5.95 -2.24
N GLN A 55 11.00 -5.38 -1.15
CA GLN A 55 9.58 -5.08 -1.07
C GLN A 55 9.22 -3.90 -1.96
N VAL A 56 10.09 -2.89 -2.05
CA VAL A 56 9.91 -1.74 -2.96
C VAL A 56 9.86 -2.22 -4.42
N SER A 57 10.79 -3.10 -4.81
CA SER A 57 10.83 -3.66 -6.16
C SER A 57 9.56 -4.46 -6.48
N ALA A 58 9.09 -5.31 -5.55
CA ALA A 58 7.84 -6.05 -5.71
C ALA A 58 6.60 -5.13 -5.76
N PHE A 59 6.61 -4.04 -4.98
CA PHE A 59 5.56 -3.04 -4.98
C PHE A 59 5.47 -2.30 -6.33
N HIS A 60 6.61 -1.93 -6.93
CA HIS A 60 6.65 -1.33 -8.27
C HIS A 60 6.17 -2.29 -9.35
N ALA A 61 6.56 -3.57 -9.27
CA ALA A 61 6.10 -4.60 -10.20
C ALA A 61 4.58 -4.77 -10.14
N LEU A 62 4.00 -4.81 -8.92
CA LEU A 62 2.55 -4.86 -8.74
C LEU A 62 1.86 -3.60 -9.31
N ALA A 63 2.41 -2.42 -9.04
CA ALA A 63 1.87 -1.16 -9.56
C ALA A 63 1.89 -1.11 -11.10
N ALA A 64 2.94 -1.64 -11.74
CA ALA A 64 3.02 -1.75 -13.19
C ALA A 64 1.97 -2.73 -13.73
N SER A 65 1.89 -3.93 -13.15
CA SER A 65 0.92 -4.95 -13.57
C SER A 65 -0.54 -4.50 -13.47
N LEU A 66 -0.89 -3.74 -12.42
CA LEU A 66 -2.25 -3.22 -12.24
C LEU A 66 -2.61 -2.14 -13.28
N LYS A 67 -1.62 -1.40 -13.81
CA LYS A 67 -1.87 -0.39 -14.86
C LYS A 67 -2.11 -0.99 -16.23
N GLU A 68 -1.59 -2.20 -16.49
CA GLU A 68 -1.82 -2.90 -17.76
C GLU A 68 -3.27 -3.36 -17.93
N HIS A 69 -4.00 -3.51 -16.80
CA HIS A 69 -5.37 -4.04 -16.76
C HIS A 69 -6.41 -2.98 -16.35
N ALA A 70 -5.99 -1.72 -16.20
CA ALA A 70 -6.85 -0.59 -15.86
C ALA A 70 -7.27 0.18 -17.12
#